data_AF-A0AA51D696-F1
#
_entry.id   AF-A0AA51D696-F1
#
_cell.length_a   1.000
_cell.length_b   1.000
_cell.length_c   1.000
_cell.angle_alpha   90.00
_cell.angle_beta   90.00
_cell.angle_gamma   90.00
#
_symmetry.space_group_name_H-M   'P 1'
#
loop_
_entity.id
_entity.type
_entity.pdbx_description
1 polymer ?
#
loop_
_entity_poly.entity_id
_entity_poly.type
_entity_poly.pdbx_seq_one_letter_code
_entity_poly.pdbx_strand_id
1 'polypeptide(L)'
;MSKTYIQVRAEESDKELASEILEKLGTNLSTVVNMLLKQIIMTKSIPFEVKLNETSYAEDEAVSEIVATLAMENMNLTKEDILLLKEYRNDKSSADKIRKKIISEYTKE
;
A
#
# COMPACT_ATOMS: atom_id res chain seq x y z
N MET A 1 13.43 35.37 -20.33
CA MET A 1 12.44 34.57 -19.57
C MET A 1 12.04 35.38 -18.34
N SER A 2 10.75 35.75 -18.22
CA SER A 2 10.24 36.45 -17.04
C SER A 2 10.23 35.48 -15.85
N LYS A 3 10.75 35.92 -14.69
CA LYS A 3 10.67 35.17 -13.43
C LYS A 3 9.46 35.68 -12.66
N THR A 4 8.65 34.76 -12.15
CA THR A 4 7.46 35.09 -11.35
C THR A 4 7.58 34.41 -9.99
N TYR A 5 7.03 35.04 -8.96
CA TYR A 5 6.99 34.48 -7.60
C TYR A 5 5.84 33.49 -7.45
N ILE A 6 6.06 32.45 -6.65
CA ILE A 6 5.03 31.48 -6.25
C ILE A 6 4.77 31.69 -4.76
N GLN A 7 3.51 31.95 -4.41
CA GLN A 7 3.08 32.08 -3.02
C GLN A 7 2.26 30.84 -2.66
N VAL A 8 2.66 30.14 -1.60
CA VAL A 8 2.00 28.92 -1.11
C VAL A 8 1.65 29.12 0.35
N ARG A 9 0.42 28.77 0.74
CA ARG A 9 0.02 28.73 2.15
C ARG A 9 0.48 27.40 2.74
N ALA A 10 1.19 27.47 3.86
CA ALA A 10 1.63 26.31 4.63
C ALA A 10 1.67 26.69 6.12
N GLU A 11 1.58 25.70 6.99
CA GLU A 11 1.82 25.88 8.41
C GLU A 11 3.29 26.24 8.67
N GLU A 12 3.54 27.07 9.69
CA GLU A 12 4.88 27.53 10.01
C GLU A 12 5.79 26.38 10.44
N SER A 13 5.27 25.45 11.26
CA SER A 13 5.98 24.25 11.69
C SER A 13 6.43 23.37 10.53
N ASP A 14 5.56 23.17 9.53
CA ASP A 14 5.86 22.32 8.38
C ASP A 14 6.95 22.94 7.51
N LYS A 15 6.92 24.26 7.35
CA LYS A 15 7.92 25.02 6.59
C LYS A 15 9.30 24.93 7.26
N GLU A 16 9.37 25.09 8.58
CA GLU A 16 10.63 25.03 9.32
C GLU A 16 11.25 23.63 9.24
N LEU A 17 10.45 22.59 9.54
CA LEU A 17 10.89 21.19 9.46
C LEU A 17 11.35 20.81 8.05
N ALA A 18 10.59 21.19 7.02
CA ALA A 18 10.98 20.93 5.64
C ALA A 18 12.29 21.65 5.28
N SER A 19 12.47 22.90 5.73
CA SER A 19 13.69 23.66 5.45
C SER A 19 14.92 23.02 6.09
N GLU A 20 14.83 22.60 7.36
CA GLU A 20 15.93 21.91 8.05
C GLU A 20 16.32 20.59 7.36
N ILE A 21 15.33 19.79 6.94
CA ILE A 21 15.58 18.54 6.21
C ILE A 21 16.26 18.82 4.87
N LEU A 22 15.78 19.80 4.12
CA LEU A 22 16.34 20.15 2.82
C LEU A 22 17.76 20.72 2.92
N GLU A 23 18.04 21.52 3.94
CA GLU A 23 19.40 22.02 4.20
C GLU A 23 20.38 20.89 4.51
N LYS A 24 19.97 19.90 5.30
CA LYS A 24 20.78 18.68 5.55
C LYS A 24 21.04 17.88 4.27
N LEU A 25 20.13 17.92 3.31
CA LEU A 25 20.28 17.32 1.98
C LEU A 25 21.10 18.20 1.00
N GLY A 26 21.57 19.37 1.43
CA GLY A 26 22.36 20.30 0.60
C GLY A 26 21.53 21.10 -0.40
N THR A 27 20.23 21.29 -0.14
CA THR A 27 19.32 22.05 -0.99
C THR A 27 18.46 23.02 -0.19
N ASN A 28 17.57 23.76 -0.86
CA ASN A 28 16.63 24.68 -0.22
C ASN A 28 15.23 24.53 -0.83
N LEU A 29 14.24 25.10 -0.14
CA LEU A 29 12.83 25.00 -0.52
C LEU A 29 12.57 25.54 -1.94
N SER A 30 13.20 26.66 -2.33
CA SER A 30 13.01 27.26 -3.65
C SER A 30 13.56 26.38 -4.78
N THR A 31 14.71 25.74 -4.56
CA THR A 31 15.30 24.81 -5.52
C THR A 31 14.41 23.59 -5.70
N VAL A 32 13.94 23.01 -4.60
CA VAL A 32 13.07 21.81 -4.64
C VAL A 32 11.73 22.12 -5.29
N VAL A 33 11.09 23.24 -4.97
CA VAL A 33 9.84 23.66 -5.64
C VAL A 33 10.04 23.80 -7.15
N ASN A 34 11.15 24.39 -7.59
CA ASN A 34 11.46 24.45 -9.02
C ASN A 34 11.68 23.08 -9.64
N MET A 35 12.35 22.15 -8.94
CA MET A 35 12.53 20.78 -9.40
C MET A 35 11.19 20.04 -9.54
N LEU A 36 10.28 20.19 -8.58
CA LEU A 36 8.94 19.59 -8.62
C LEU A 36 8.15 20.09 -9.84
N LEU A 37 8.22 21.38 -10.16
CA LEU A 37 7.61 21.93 -11.37
C LEU A 37 8.19 21.32 -12.64
N LYS A 38 9.52 21.12 -12.70
CA LYS A 38 10.16 20.44 -13.83
C LYS A 38 9.71 18.99 -13.95
N GLN A 39 9.60 18.28 -12.82
CA GLN A 39 9.14 16.90 -12.78
C GLN A 39 7.72 16.78 -13.35
N ILE A 40 6.78 17.64 -12.91
CA ILE A 40 5.41 17.67 -13.43
C ILE A 40 5.40 17.90 -14.94
N ILE A 41 6.20 18.85 -15.43
CA ILE A 41 6.28 19.16 -16.86
C ILE A 41 6.81 17.97 -17.66
N MET A 42 7.81 17.26 -17.13
CA MET A 42 8.46 16.11 -17.76
C MET A 42 7.59 14.87 -17.78
N THR A 43 6.97 14.53 -16.65
CA THR A 43 6.19 13.28 -16.50
C THR A 43 4.72 13.42 -16.88
N LYS A 44 4.22 14.67 -17.02
CA LYS A 44 2.79 14.96 -17.20
C LYS A 44 1.93 14.36 -16.08
N SER A 45 2.49 14.24 -14.88
CA SER A 45 1.84 13.64 -13.71
C SER A 45 2.19 14.39 -12.43
N ILE A 46 1.49 14.07 -11.34
CA ILE A 46 1.82 14.55 -10.00
C ILE A 46 3.17 13.91 -9.59
N PRO A 47 4.13 14.67 -9.03
CA PRO A 47 5.51 14.22 -8.83
C PRO A 47 5.67 13.42 -7.51
N PHE A 48 4.61 12.74 -7.12
CA PHE A 48 4.53 11.81 -6.02
C PHE A 48 3.35 10.89 -6.30
N GLU A 49 3.37 9.72 -5.68
CA GLU A 49 2.33 8.73 -5.88
C GLU A 49 1.03 9.18 -5.20
N VAL A 50 -0.05 9.29 -5.97
CA VAL A 50 -1.38 9.60 -5.43
C VAL A 50 -2.15 8.31 -5.33
N LYS A 51 -2.14 7.73 -4.14
CA LYS A 51 -2.92 6.55 -3.79
C LYS A 51 -3.99 6.97 -2.78
N LEU A 52 -5.23 6.53 -3.00
CA LEU A 52 -6.12 6.31 -1.87
C LEU A 52 -5.44 5.23 -1.03
N ASN A 53 -5.38 5.39 0.29
CA ASN A 53 -4.80 4.39 1.17
C ASN A 53 -5.62 3.09 1.08
N GLU A 54 -5.38 2.30 0.04
CA GLU A 54 -5.60 0.88 0.04
C GLU A 54 -4.55 0.36 1.02
N THR A 55 -4.98 0.22 2.27
CA THR A 55 -4.24 -0.56 3.24
C THR A 55 -3.83 -1.87 2.57
N SER A 56 -2.52 -2.04 2.37
CA SER A 56 -1.80 -3.31 2.46
C SER A 56 -2.41 -4.50 1.71
N TYR A 57 -1.85 -4.85 0.54
CA TYR A 57 -2.06 -6.16 -0.12
C TYR A 57 -3.55 -6.51 -0.23
N ALA A 58 -4.18 -6.09 -1.34
CA ALA A 58 -5.62 -6.27 -1.54
C ALA A 58 -6.02 -7.71 -1.15
N GLU A 59 -7.15 -7.86 -0.46
CA GLU A 59 -7.60 -9.17 0.04
C GLU A 59 -7.57 -10.24 -1.04
N ASP A 60 -7.97 -9.83 -2.24
CA ASP A 60 -7.99 -10.67 -3.43
C ASP A 60 -6.59 -11.00 -3.96
N GLU A 61 -5.60 -10.11 -3.79
CA GLU A 61 -4.22 -10.32 -4.22
C GLU A 61 -3.52 -11.39 -3.36
N ALA A 62 -3.64 -11.31 -2.03
CA ALA A 62 -3.09 -12.33 -1.13
C ALA A 62 -3.75 -13.71 -1.34
N VAL A 63 -5.07 -13.72 -1.56
CA VAL A 63 -5.80 -14.96 -1.84
C VAL A 63 -5.39 -15.53 -3.20
N SER A 64 -5.22 -14.68 -4.21
CA SER A 64 -4.78 -15.08 -5.55
C SER A 64 -3.39 -15.73 -5.53
N GLU A 65 -2.45 -15.21 -4.74
CA GLU A 65 -1.11 -15.80 -4.61
C GLU A 65 -1.14 -17.18 -3.96
N ILE A 66 -1.94 -17.35 -2.91
CA ILE A 66 -2.11 -18.64 -2.23
C ILE A 66 -2.72 -19.65 -3.21
N VAL A 67 -3.75 -19.24 -3.95
CA VAL A 67 -4.38 -20.07 -4.98
C VAL A 67 -3.39 -20.48 -6.07
N ALA A 68 -2.59 -19.54 -6.57
CA ALA A 68 -1.58 -19.83 -7.59
C ALA A 68 -0.51 -20.80 -7.07
N THR A 69 -0.03 -20.59 -5.84
CA THR A 69 1.00 -21.45 -5.22
C THR A 69 0.49 -22.87 -4.99
N LEU A 70 -0.73 -23.03 -4.48
CA LEU A 70 -1.34 -24.34 -4.24
C LEU A 70 -1.65 -25.06 -5.57
N ALA A 71 -2.09 -24.32 -6.60
CA ALA A 71 -2.31 -24.88 -7.92
C ALA A 71 -1.01 -25.42 -8.56
N MET A 72 0.16 -24.79 -8.30
CA MET A 72 1.45 -25.33 -8.74
C MET A 72 1.78 -26.69 -8.12
N GLU A 73 1.30 -26.95 -6.91
CA GLU A 73 1.42 -28.23 -6.20
C GLU A 73 0.27 -29.21 -6.53
N ASN A 74 -0.53 -28.94 -7.56
CA ASN A 74 -1.75 -29.67 -7.93
C ASN A 74 -2.83 -29.70 -6.82
N MET A 75 -2.79 -28.75 -5.89
CA MET A 75 -3.78 -28.59 -4.83
C MET A 75 -4.75 -27.47 -5.22
N ASN A 76 -5.82 -27.81 -5.93
CA ASN A 76 -6.83 -26.81 -6.30
C ASN A 76 -7.76 -26.52 -5.11
N LEU A 77 -7.88 -25.26 -4.73
CA LEU A 77 -8.82 -24.79 -3.72
C LEU A 77 -10.24 -24.68 -4.27
N THR A 78 -11.22 -25.06 -3.47
CA THR A 78 -12.64 -24.84 -3.75
C THR A 78 -13.07 -23.42 -3.35
N LYS A 79 -14.30 -23.03 -3.71
CA LYS A 79 -14.85 -21.71 -3.35
C LYS A 79 -15.01 -21.58 -1.84
N GLU A 80 -15.34 -22.69 -1.18
CA GLU A 80 -15.48 -22.81 0.26
C GLU A 80 -14.14 -22.59 0.96
N ASP A 81 -13.05 -23.14 0.44
CA ASP A 81 -11.70 -22.96 0.99
C ASP A 81 -11.23 -21.51 0.87
N ILE A 82 -11.52 -20.86 -0.26
CA ILE A 82 -11.21 -19.44 -0.49
C ILE A 82 -11.97 -18.55 0.50
N LEU A 83 -13.23 -18.87 0.80
CA LEU A 83 -14.02 -18.14 1.79
C LEU A 83 -13.44 -18.31 3.21
N LEU A 84 -12.99 -19.52 3.54
CA LEU A 84 -12.32 -19.83 4.80
C LEU A 84 -11.02 -19.03 4.99
N LEU A 85 -10.23 -18.88 3.92
CA LEU A 85 -9.00 -18.07 3.93
C LEU A 85 -9.28 -16.59 4.20
N LYS A 86 -10.36 -16.05 3.61
CA LYS A 86 -10.82 -14.67 3.85
C LYS A 86 -11.26 -14.48 5.30
N GLU A 87 -12.03 -15.42 5.85
CA GLU A 87 -12.47 -15.38 7.25
C GLU A 87 -11.30 -15.46 8.25
N TYR A 88 -10.33 -16.35 8.00
CA TYR A 88 -9.13 -16.50 8.83
C TYR A 88 -8.26 -15.23 8.88
N ARG A 89 -8.11 -14.54 7.75
CA ARG A 89 -7.33 -13.29 7.66
C ARG A 89 -7.98 -12.16 8.46
N ASN A 90 -9.31 -12.05 8.38
CA ASN A 90 -10.07 -10.96 8.99
C ASN A 90 -10.25 -11.13 10.51
N ASP A 91 -10.35 -12.37 11.00
CA ASP A 91 -10.43 -12.65 12.44
C ASP A 91 -9.50 -13.80 12.85
N LYS A 92 -8.28 -13.45 13.27
CA LYS A 92 -7.30 -14.41 13.81
C LYS A 92 -7.78 -15.12 15.08
N SER A 93 -8.79 -14.60 15.80
CA SER A 93 -9.37 -15.28 16.97
C SER A 93 -10.29 -16.44 16.58
N SER A 94 -10.78 -16.45 15.33
CA SER A 94 -11.60 -17.54 14.78
C SER A 94 -10.76 -18.68 14.22
N ALA A 95 -9.43 -18.53 14.16
CA ALA A 95 -8.46 -19.53 13.73
C ALA A 95 -8.66 -20.91 14.40
N ASP A 96 -8.86 -20.94 15.72
CA ASP A 96 -9.00 -22.20 16.45
C ASP A 96 -10.34 -22.88 16.22
N LYS A 97 -11.40 -22.12 15.93
CA LYS A 97 -12.70 -22.66 15.54
C LYS A 97 -12.62 -23.28 14.15
N ILE A 98 -11.99 -22.57 13.21
CA ILE A 98 -11.76 -23.03 11.84
C ILE A 98 -10.93 -24.33 11.84
N ARG A 99 -9.81 -24.37 12.59
CA ARG A 99 -8.99 -25.60 12.73
C ARG A 99 -9.78 -26.78 13.28
N LYS A 100 -10.57 -26.57 14.35
CA LYS A 100 -11.41 -27.64 14.93
C LYS A 100 -12.45 -28.15 13.93
N LYS A 101 -13.04 -27.27 13.12
CA LYS A 101 -14.01 -27.63 12.09
C LYS A 101 -13.37 -28.52 11.02
N ILE A 102 -12.22 -28.09 10.47
CA ILE A 102 -11.45 -28.86 9.48
C ILE A 102 -11.11 -30.26 10.02
N ILE A 103 -10.53 -30.35 11.22
CA ILE A 103 -10.16 -31.64 11.84
C ILE A 103 -11.38 -32.54 12.03
N SER A 104 -12.52 -31.97 12.43
CA SER A 104 -13.76 -32.74 12.63
C SER A 104 -14.37 -33.29 11.33
N GLU A 105 -14.10 -32.66 10.18
CA GLU A 105 -14.52 -33.15 8.87
C GLU A 105 -13.66 -34.34 8.41
N TYR A 106 -12.35 -34.32 8.69
CA TYR A 106 -11.44 -35.44 8.40
C TYR A 106 -11.57 -36.64 9.35
N THR A 107 -12.09 -36.44 10.56
CA THR A 107 -12.22 -37.53 11.56
C THR A 107 -13.58 -38.25 11.47
N LYS A 108 -14.41 -37.92 10.47
CA LYS A 108 -15.74 -38.52 10.26
C LYS A 108 -15.76 -39.65 9.21
N GLU A 109 -14.59 -40.05 8.71
CA GLU A 109 -14.38 -41.33 8.00
C GLU A 109 -13.83 -42.39 8.96
#